data_AF-A0A3N4S5P5-F1
#
_entry.id   AF-A0A3N4S5P5-F1
#
_cell.length_a   1.000
_cell.length_b   1.000
_cell.length_c   1.000
_cell.angle_alpha   90.00
_cell.angle_beta   90.00
_cell.angle_gamma   90.00
#
_symmetry.space_group_name_H-M   'P 1'
#
loop_
_entity.id
_entity.type
_entity.pdbx_description
1 polymer ?
#
loop_
_entity_poly.entity_id
_entity_poly.type
_entity_poly.pdbx_seq_one_letter_code
_entity_poly.pdbx_strand_id
1 'polypeptide(L)'
;MSVTRIEAPSSSHVLDNPAWAALTGPHAHLAERSEMGVPPAEGRGRVGMAARYPADVARFHAVADAGDLRAWADLASLVGPGGTAALRGVTEAPDGWEILRIGNGVQLVGTGLRAEPDPEAVRLGPEDVPEILDLVARTEPGPYLPRTIDMGTYLGIRHRGRLIALAGERLHPPGWTEISAVCTDPGHRGRGLATRLVRAVAAGIKERGEQPFLHARADNADAIRLYESIGFTLRRRTVFALVRHTGTTVPREPVATTVPREPVATTVPREPVATTVRQEPVATTGRQKPTAAAAPEETEQPCR
;
A
#
# COMPACT_ATOMS: atom_id res chain seq x y z
N MET A 1 13.54 21.53 -40.37
CA MET A 1 12.75 20.42 -39.78
C MET A 1 12.95 20.48 -38.28
N SER A 2 11.87 20.50 -37.49
CA SER A 2 11.96 20.46 -36.03
C SER A 2 11.45 19.11 -35.54
N VAL A 3 12.29 18.35 -34.84
CA VAL A 3 11.87 17.09 -34.22
C VAL A 3 11.10 17.43 -32.95
N THR A 4 9.77 17.29 -32.99
CA THR A 4 8.94 17.42 -31.79
C THR A 4 9.35 16.32 -30.81
N ARG A 5 9.98 16.71 -29.71
CA ARG A 5 10.31 15.82 -28.61
C ARG A 5 9.00 15.29 -28.02
N ILE A 6 8.74 14.00 -28.18
CA ILE A 6 7.61 13.35 -27.51
C ILE A 6 7.92 13.38 -26.02
N GLU A 7 7.14 14.16 -25.26
CA GLU A 7 7.21 14.15 -23.80
C GLU A 7 6.71 12.80 -23.28
N ALA A 8 7.44 12.22 -22.33
CA ALA A 8 6.99 11.00 -21.67
C ALA A 8 5.74 11.31 -20.82
N PRO A 9 4.70 10.46 -20.80
CA PRO A 9 3.42 10.76 -20.17
C PRO A 9 3.57 11.01 -18.66
N SER A 10 3.35 12.26 -18.26
CA SER A 10 3.69 12.80 -16.94
C SER A 10 2.61 12.57 -15.88
N SER A 11 2.29 11.30 -15.59
CA SER A 11 1.81 10.84 -14.27
C SER A 11 1.55 9.33 -14.26
N SER A 12 1.92 8.66 -13.17
CA SER A 12 1.48 7.29 -12.92
C SER A 12 0.00 7.30 -12.52
N HIS A 13 -0.84 6.62 -13.31
CA HIS A 13 -2.27 6.51 -13.01
C HIS A 13 -2.47 5.74 -11.70
N VAL A 14 -3.42 6.13 -10.85
CA VAL A 14 -3.58 5.57 -9.48
C VAL A 14 -3.63 4.03 -9.42
N LEU A 15 -4.30 3.38 -10.38
CA LEU A 15 -4.32 1.92 -10.55
C LEU A 15 -2.99 1.27 -10.98
N ASP A 16 -1.89 2.02 -11.12
CA ASP A 16 -0.55 1.49 -11.34
C ASP A 16 0.15 1.12 -10.03
N ASN A 17 -0.28 1.70 -8.90
CA ASN A 17 0.12 1.26 -7.56
C ASN A 17 -1.08 1.32 -6.59
N PRO A 18 -2.11 0.47 -6.78
CA PRO A 18 -3.38 0.58 -6.06
C PRO A 18 -3.26 0.16 -4.58
N ALA A 19 -2.30 -0.70 -4.23
CA ALA A 19 -2.05 -1.06 -2.84
C ALA A 19 -1.47 0.14 -2.07
N TRP A 20 -0.50 0.84 -2.66
CA TRP A 20 0.02 2.09 -2.10
C TRP A 20 -1.09 3.14 -1.98
N ALA A 21 -1.79 3.43 -3.09
CA ALA A 21 -2.80 4.47 -3.14
C ALA A 21 -3.98 4.22 -2.17
N ALA A 22 -4.35 2.96 -1.91
CA ALA A 22 -5.32 2.63 -0.87
C ALA A 22 -4.76 2.86 0.54
N LEU A 23 -3.57 2.31 0.85
CA LEU A 23 -2.91 2.43 2.16
C LEU A 23 -2.50 3.88 2.51
N THR A 24 -2.27 4.74 1.51
CA THR A 24 -2.06 6.19 1.69
C THR A 24 -3.33 7.02 1.62
N GLY A 25 -4.44 6.44 1.17
CA GLY A 25 -5.73 7.10 0.91
C GLY A 25 -6.86 6.53 1.79
N PRO A 26 -7.98 6.06 1.22
CA PRO A 26 -9.13 5.57 1.99
C PRO A 26 -8.81 4.52 3.06
N HIS A 27 -7.89 3.59 2.78
CA HIS A 27 -7.45 2.55 3.72
C HIS A 27 -6.29 2.97 4.62
N ALA A 28 -6.03 4.29 4.79
CA ALA A 28 -5.07 4.80 5.76
C ALA A 28 -5.36 4.35 7.20
N HIS A 29 -6.64 4.12 7.54
CA HIS A 29 -7.07 3.61 8.84
C HIS A 29 -6.79 2.10 9.04
N LEU A 30 -6.42 1.39 7.97
CA LEU A 30 -5.99 -0.02 7.97
C LEU A 30 -4.49 -0.17 7.64
N ALA A 31 -3.71 0.91 7.66
CA ALA A 31 -2.34 0.94 7.17
C ALA A 31 -1.30 0.91 8.29
N GLU A 32 -0.56 -0.19 8.39
CA GLU A 32 0.73 -0.20 9.10
C GLU A 32 1.78 0.42 8.17
N ARG A 33 2.39 1.54 8.58
CA ARG A 33 3.39 2.27 7.78
C ARG A 33 4.74 2.31 8.49
N SER A 34 5.81 2.37 7.72
CA SER A 34 7.14 2.64 8.25
C SER A 34 7.23 4.07 8.77
N GLU A 35 7.66 4.25 10.02
CA GLU A 35 8.08 5.56 10.56
C GLU A 35 9.62 5.62 10.57
N MET A 36 10.22 6.66 9.96
CA MET A 36 11.66 6.88 10.13
C MET A 36 11.93 7.53 11.49
N GLY A 37 12.53 6.75 12.40
CA GLY A 37 12.89 7.17 13.75
C GLY A 37 14.06 8.15 13.83
N VAL A 38 13.85 9.42 13.43
CA VAL A 38 14.22 10.60 14.23
C VAL A 38 13.18 11.68 13.92
N PRO A 39 12.41 12.21 14.90
CA PRO A 39 11.58 13.38 14.64
C PRO A 39 12.50 14.57 14.32
N PRO A 40 12.27 15.32 13.22
CA PRO A 40 12.97 16.59 13.05
C PRO A 40 12.63 17.50 14.24
N ALA A 41 13.53 18.42 14.60
CA ALA A 41 13.31 19.36 15.70
C ALA A 41 12.04 20.23 15.52
N GLU A 42 11.49 20.23 14.30
CA GLU A 42 10.30 20.96 13.84
C GLU A 42 9.09 20.04 13.59
N GLY A 43 8.95 18.96 14.37
CA GLY A 43 7.63 18.43 14.76
C GLY A 43 6.78 17.73 13.69
N ARG A 44 7.34 17.31 12.55
CA ARG A 44 6.64 16.48 11.56
C ARG A 44 7.48 15.28 11.14
N GLY A 45 7.13 14.08 11.61
CA GLY A 45 7.74 12.84 11.12
C GLY A 45 7.54 12.68 9.61
N ARG A 46 8.57 12.24 8.90
CA ARG A 46 8.47 11.95 7.46
C ARG A 46 7.61 10.69 7.29
N VAL A 47 6.51 10.79 6.55
CA VAL A 47 5.73 9.63 6.12
C VAL A 47 6.67 8.70 5.35
N GLY A 48 6.91 7.50 5.88
CA GLY A 48 7.78 6.52 5.22
C GLY A 48 7.15 5.98 3.95
N MET A 49 7.98 5.38 3.10
CA MET A 49 7.66 5.03 1.72
C MET A 49 7.29 3.56 1.55
N ALA A 50 7.00 2.86 2.66
CA ALA A 50 6.41 1.53 2.66
C ALA A 50 5.20 1.44 3.59
N ALA A 51 4.25 0.59 3.22
CA ALA A 51 3.03 0.31 3.98
C ALA A 51 2.57 -1.14 3.76
N ARG A 52 1.82 -1.68 4.72
CA ARG A 52 1.09 -2.95 4.59
C ARG A 52 -0.27 -2.87 5.28
N TYR A 53 -1.12 -3.84 5.00
CA TYR A 53 -2.25 -4.17 5.87
C TYR A 53 -1.78 -5.07 7.04
N PRO A 54 -2.47 -5.04 8.19
CA PRO A 54 -2.33 -6.05 9.23
C PRO A 54 -2.47 -7.47 8.69
N ALA A 55 -1.70 -8.40 9.25
CA ALA A 55 -1.54 -9.77 8.74
C ALA A 55 -2.81 -10.65 8.82
N ASP A 56 -3.83 -10.18 9.56
CA ASP A 56 -5.18 -10.74 9.71
C ASP A 56 -6.24 -10.04 8.83
N VAL A 57 -5.93 -8.85 8.27
CA VAL A 57 -6.75 -8.10 7.30
C VAL A 57 -6.37 -8.50 5.88
N ALA A 58 -5.11 -8.32 5.48
CA ALA A 58 -4.59 -8.70 4.16
C ALA A 58 -3.05 -8.83 4.17
N ARG A 59 -2.51 -9.66 3.28
CA ARG A 59 -1.05 -9.87 3.15
C ARG A 59 -0.38 -8.97 2.11
N PHE A 60 -1.09 -7.99 1.56
CA PHE A 60 -0.52 -7.06 0.58
C PHE A 60 0.41 -6.05 1.26
N HIS A 61 1.52 -5.80 0.58
CA HIS A 61 2.49 -4.78 0.92
C HIS A 61 2.56 -3.78 -0.23
N ALA A 62 3.03 -2.57 0.06
CA ALA A 62 3.20 -1.52 -0.92
C ALA A 62 4.44 -0.69 -0.61
N VAL A 63 5.12 -0.26 -1.67
CA VAL A 63 6.17 0.75 -1.66
C VAL A 63 5.72 1.92 -2.52
N ALA A 64 6.12 3.15 -2.20
CA ALA A 64 5.76 4.35 -2.97
C ALA A 64 6.28 4.27 -4.41
N ASP A 65 7.56 3.91 -4.53
CA ASP A 65 8.27 3.64 -5.78
C ASP A 65 9.16 2.41 -5.55
N ALA A 66 9.12 1.45 -6.45
CA ALA A 66 9.97 0.25 -6.41
C ALA A 66 11.39 0.50 -6.94
N GLY A 67 11.62 1.61 -7.66
CA GLY A 67 12.96 2.05 -8.06
C GLY A 67 13.75 2.76 -6.96
N ASP A 68 13.10 3.14 -5.85
CA ASP A 68 13.75 3.86 -4.75
C ASP A 68 14.17 2.90 -3.62
N LEU A 69 15.49 2.69 -3.48
CA LEU A 69 16.08 1.85 -2.42
C LEU A 69 15.65 2.26 -1.00
N ARG A 70 15.26 3.53 -0.78
CA ARG A 70 14.75 4.00 0.52
C ARG A 70 13.40 3.38 0.85
N ALA A 71 12.54 3.14 -0.15
CA ALA A 71 11.26 2.46 0.05
C ALA A 71 11.44 0.96 0.38
N TRP A 72 12.50 0.34 -0.14
CA TRP A 72 12.90 -1.02 0.25
C TRP A 72 13.48 -1.09 1.68
N ALA A 73 14.20 -0.07 2.14
CA ALA A 73 14.65 0.04 3.53
C ALA A 73 13.48 0.29 4.52
N ASP A 74 12.53 1.14 4.13
CA ASP A 74 11.27 1.34 4.85
C ASP A 74 10.46 0.03 4.92
N LEU A 75 10.40 -0.75 3.83
CA LEU A 75 9.73 -2.05 3.78
C LEU A 75 10.44 -3.11 4.63
N ALA A 76 11.78 -3.11 4.64
CA ALA A 76 12.59 -4.00 5.47
C ALA A 76 12.35 -3.74 6.96
N SER A 77 12.13 -2.47 7.33
CA SER A 77 11.76 -2.06 8.69
C SER A 77 10.36 -2.53 9.09
N LEU A 78 9.41 -2.63 8.15
CA LEU A 78 8.08 -3.19 8.40
C LEU A 78 8.09 -4.72 8.56
N VAL A 79 8.79 -5.46 7.68
CA VAL A 79 8.73 -6.94 7.68
C VAL A 79 9.78 -7.61 8.57
N GLY A 80 10.86 -6.90 8.93
CA GLY A 80 11.97 -7.43 9.72
C GLY A 80 12.90 -8.39 8.95
N PRO A 81 14.02 -8.83 9.55
CA PRO A 81 14.90 -9.85 8.97
C PRO A 81 14.16 -11.17 8.73
N GLY A 82 14.31 -11.77 7.55
CA GLY A 82 13.60 -12.99 7.15
C GLY A 82 12.13 -12.77 6.76
N GLY A 83 11.57 -11.59 7.00
CA GLY A 83 10.19 -11.24 6.70
C GLY A 83 9.88 -11.23 5.20
N THR A 84 8.61 -11.45 4.84
CA THR A 84 8.17 -11.50 3.44
C THR A 84 7.14 -10.42 3.12
N ALA A 85 7.26 -9.82 1.93
CA ALA A 85 6.33 -8.83 1.40
C ALA A 85 5.73 -9.33 0.08
N ALA A 86 4.42 -9.13 -0.10
CA ALA A 86 3.73 -9.40 -1.36
C ALA A 86 3.50 -8.06 -2.10
N LEU A 87 4.31 -7.81 -3.14
CA LEU A 87 4.35 -6.57 -3.91
C LEU A 87 3.79 -6.80 -5.33
N ARG A 88 3.30 -5.73 -5.96
CA ARG A 88 2.81 -5.75 -7.35
C ARG A 88 3.70 -4.90 -8.26
N GLY A 89 3.94 -5.38 -9.49
CA GLY A 89 4.76 -4.71 -10.50
C GLY A 89 6.27 -4.94 -10.34
N VAL A 90 6.70 -5.66 -9.29
CA VAL A 90 8.10 -5.99 -9.01
C VAL A 90 8.52 -7.22 -9.82
N THR A 91 9.54 -7.06 -10.68
CA THR A 91 10.20 -8.14 -11.42
C THR A 91 11.63 -8.41 -10.94
N GLU A 92 12.25 -7.42 -10.30
CA GLU A 92 13.62 -7.41 -9.79
C GLU A 92 13.60 -6.86 -8.36
N ALA A 93 14.54 -7.30 -7.51
CA ALA A 93 14.66 -6.86 -6.12
C ALA A 93 16.11 -6.44 -5.85
N PRO A 94 16.35 -5.41 -5.01
CA PRO A 94 17.70 -4.92 -4.71
C PRO A 94 18.44 -5.83 -3.72
N ASP A 95 19.72 -5.54 -3.51
CA ASP A 95 20.54 -6.21 -2.50
C ASP A 95 19.87 -6.25 -1.12
N GLY A 96 20.04 -7.36 -0.40
CA GLY A 96 19.31 -7.64 0.85
C GLY A 96 17.90 -8.19 0.65
N TRP A 97 17.42 -8.33 -0.60
CA TRP A 97 16.13 -8.95 -0.93
C TRP A 97 16.25 -10.10 -1.94
N GLU A 98 15.28 -11.01 -1.87
CA GLU A 98 15.20 -12.22 -2.68
C GLU A 98 13.76 -12.39 -3.21
N ILE A 99 13.59 -12.72 -4.49
CA ILE A 99 12.27 -13.03 -5.06
C ILE A 99 11.97 -14.52 -4.88
N LEU A 100 11.07 -14.86 -3.95
CA LEU A 100 10.65 -16.24 -3.68
C LEU A 100 9.66 -16.79 -4.72
N ARG A 101 8.86 -15.91 -5.33
CA ARG A 101 7.85 -16.28 -6.33
C ARG A 101 7.42 -15.08 -7.16
N ILE A 102 7.19 -15.28 -8.46
CA ILE A 102 6.44 -14.35 -9.32
C ILE A 102 5.17 -15.06 -9.79
N GLY A 103 4.03 -14.38 -9.70
CA GLY A 103 2.75 -14.79 -10.28
C GLY A 103 2.27 -13.79 -11.33
N ASN A 104 1.85 -14.27 -12.50
CA ASN A 104 1.31 -13.42 -13.57
C ASN A 104 -0.17 -13.08 -13.33
N GLY A 105 -0.54 -11.82 -13.58
CA GLY A 105 -1.89 -11.32 -13.37
C GLY A 105 -2.35 -10.33 -14.44
N VAL A 106 -3.65 -10.10 -14.46
CA VAL A 106 -4.32 -9.08 -15.27
C VAL A 106 -5.09 -8.14 -14.36
N GLN A 107 -5.09 -6.84 -14.68
CA GLN A 107 -5.96 -5.84 -14.09
C GLN A 107 -7.03 -5.45 -15.12
N LEU A 108 -8.30 -5.49 -14.71
CA LEU A 108 -9.43 -5.11 -15.54
C LEU A 108 -10.24 -3.98 -14.88
N VAL A 109 -10.93 -3.16 -15.68
CA VAL A 109 -11.76 -2.02 -15.24
C VAL A 109 -13.18 -2.12 -15.82
N GLY A 110 -14.20 -1.78 -15.03
CA GLY A 110 -15.62 -1.95 -15.37
C GLY A 110 -16.22 -0.89 -16.30
N THR A 111 -15.53 -0.60 -17.41
CA THR A 111 -15.88 0.43 -18.41
C THR A 111 -17.27 0.27 -19.02
N GLY A 112 -17.67 -0.96 -19.36
CA GLY A 112 -18.99 -1.32 -19.87
C GLY A 112 -19.89 -2.02 -18.83
N LEU A 113 -19.46 -2.10 -17.57
CA LEU A 113 -20.13 -2.90 -16.55
C LEU A 113 -21.49 -2.30 -16.17
N ARG A 114 -22.57 -2.97 -16.58
CA ARG A 114 -23.93 -2.78 -16.02
C ARG A 114 -23.88 -3.15 -14.54
N ALA A 115 -23.82 -2.11 -13.70
CA ALA A 115 -24.03 -2.23 -12.27
C ALA A 115 -25.53 -2.33 -12.00
N GLU A 116 -25.92 -3.19 -11.05
CA GLU A 116 -27.31 -3.60 -10.84
C GLU A 116 -27.44 -4.25 -9.46
N PRO A 117 -28.23 -3.68 -8.52
CA PRO A 117 -28.51 -4.32 -7.23
C PRO A 117 -29.17 -5.69 -7.40
N ASP A 118 -28.96 -6.59 -6.45
CA ASP A 118 -29.56 -7.92 -6.46
C ASP A 118 -30.42 -8.13 -5.20
N PRO A 119 -31.72 -8.45 -5.34
CA PRO A 119 -32.64 -8.55 -4.19
C PRO A 119 -32.48 -9.83 -3.35
N GLU A 120 -31.71 -10.82 -3.80
CA GLU A 120 -31.34 -11.99 -2.97
C GLU A 120 -29.97 -11.82 -2.29
N ALA A 121 -29.22 -10.75 -2.61
CA ALA A 121 -27.91 -10.49 -2.04
C ALA A 121 -28.03 -9.78 -0.69
N VAL A 122 -27.62 -10.45 0.38
CA VAL A 122 -27.52 -9.87 1.73
C VAL A 122 -26.15 -9.23 1.92
N ARG A 123 -26.08 -8.10 2.64
CA ARG A 123 -24.81 -7.58 3.17
C ARG A 123 -24.31 -8.51 4.26
N LEU A 124 -23.02 -8.82 4.23
CA LEU A 124 -22.36 -9.66 5.23
C LEU A 124 -21.56 -8.81 6.22
N GLY A 125 -21.51 -9.25 7.47
CA GLY A 125 -20.80 -8.60 8.58
C GLY A 125 -19.73 -9.48 9.24
N PRO A 126 -19.08 -9.01 10.33
CA PRO A 126 -18.14 -9.79 11.13
C PRO A 126 -18.72 -11.12 11.64
N GLU A 127 -20.03 -11.18 11.86
CA GLU A 127 -20.79 -12.37 12.26
C GLU A 127 -20.82 -13.48 11.19
N ASP A 128 -20.72 -13.13 9.91
CA ASP A 128 -20.67 -14.09 8.79
C ASP A 128 -19.26 -14.67 8.56
N VAL A 129 -18.21 -14.10 9.16
CA VAL A 129 -16.81 -14.47 8.91
C VAL A 129 -16.52 -15.97 9.03
N PRO A 130 -17.04 -16.72 10.02
CA PRO A 130 -16.83 -18.18 10.08
C PRO A 130 -17.37 -18.92 8.84
N GLU A 131 -18.50 -18.48 8.29
CA GLU A 131 -19.14 -19.10 7.11
C GLU A 131 -18.52 -18.60 5.79
N ILE A 132 -18.04 -17.35 5.76
CA ILE A 132 -17.22 -16.83 4.66
C ILE A 132 -15.93 -17.64 4.55
N LEU A 133 -15.22 -17.90 5.66
CA LEU A 133 -14.00 -18.70 5.68
C LEU A 133 -14.26 -20.15 5.23
N ASP A 134 -15.37 -20.76 5.67
CA ASP A 134 -15.83 -22.08 5.23
C ASP A 134 -16.14 -22.14 3.72
N LEU A 135 -16.79 -21.11 3.14
CA LEU A 135 -17.01 -21.03 1.70
C LEU A 135 -15.71 -20.79 0.93
N VAL A 136 -14.82 -19.91 1.40
CA VAL A 136 -13.51 -19.63 0.80
C VAL A 136 -12.63 -20.89 0.78
N ALA A 137 -12.58 -21.64 1.88
CA ALA A 137 -11.82 -22.89 1.98
C ALA A 137 -12.29 -23.96 0.96
N ARG A 138 -13.57 -23.98 0.57
CA ARG A 138 -14.11 -24.86 -0.47
C ARG A 138 -13.93 -24.35 -1.91
N THR A 139 -13.49 -23.11 -2.11
CA THR A 139 -13.56 -22.45 -3.44
C THR A 139 -12.29 -21.75 -3.90
N GLU A 140 -11.33 -21.52 -3.00
CA GLU A 140 -10.00 -20.95 -3.27
C GLU A 140 -9.95 -19.69 -4.17
N PRO A 141 -10.84 -18.67 -4.00
CA PRO A 141 -10.86 -17.47 -4.84
C PRO A 141 -9.63 -16.55 -4.70
N GLY A 142 -8.78 -16.83 -3.70
CA GLY A 142 -7.69 -15.98 -3.26
C GLY A 142 -7.61 -15.95 -1.72
N PRO A 143 -6.67 -15.20 -1.13
CA PRO A 143 -6.58 -15.07 0.31
C PRO A 143 -7.79 -14.30 0.88
N TYR A 144 -8.45 -14.91 1.86
CA TYR A 144 -9.35 -14.27 2.80
C TYR A 144 -8.86 -14.62 4.22
N LEU A 145 -8.97 -13.67 5.14
CA LEU A 145 -8.43 -13.73 6.50
C LEU A 145 -9.51 -13.21 7.48
N PRO A 146 -9.37 -13.43 8.81
CA PRO A 146 -10.44 -13.13 9.76
C PRO A 146 -10.97 -11.69 9.72
N ARG A 147 -10.13 -10.72 9.34
CA ARG A 147 -10.48 -9.30 9.21
C ARG A 147 -10.41 -8.76 7.77
N THR A 148 -10.44 -9.64 6.77
CA THR A 148 -10.61 -9.21 5.36
C THR A 148 -11.99 -8.56 5.13
N ILE A 149 -12.96 -8.82 6.01
CA ILE A 149 -14.27 -8.13 6.05
C ILE A 149 -14.11 -6.61 6.27
N ASP A 150 -13.11 -6.18 7.06
CA ASP A 150 -12.84 -4.76 7.37
C ASP A 150 -12.44 -3.94 6.11
N MET A 151 -12.12 -4.60 5.00
CA MET A 151 -11.71 -3.94 3.74
C MET A 151 -12.86 -3.36 2.92
N GLY A 152 -14.12 -3.51 3.34
CA GLY A 152 -15.27 -2.85 2.71
C GLY A 152 -16.55 -3.69 2.71
N THR A 153 -17.39 -3.49 1.70
CA THR A 153 -18.67 -4.18 1.56
C THR A 153 -18.49 -5.59 1.01
N TYR A 154 -19.10 -6.56 1.68
CA TYR A 154 -19.26 -7.92 1.19
C TYR A 154 -20.73 -8.25 1.03
N LEU A 155 -21.07 -8.92 -0.07
CA LEU A 155 -22.41 -9.36 -0.43
C LEU A 155 -22.42 -10.88 -0.61
N GLY A 156 -23.44 -11.54 -0.07
CA GLY A 156 -23.62 -12.99 -0.14
C GLY A 156 -25.00 -13.39 -0.64
N ILE A 157 -25.10 -14.55 -1.29
CA ILE A 157 -26.38 -15.21 -1.59
C ILE A 157 -26.46 -16.48 -0.76
N ARG A 158 -27.60 -16.65 -0.06
CA ARG A 158 -27.88 -17.80 0.82
C ARG A 158 -28.91 -18.75 0.18
N HIS A 159 -28.75 -20.06 0.39
CA HIS A 159 -29.72 -21.08 0.00
C HIS A 159 -29.94 -22.08 1.13
N ARG A 160 -31.19 -22.21 1.59
CA ARG A 160 -31.56 -23.00 2.78
C ARG A 160 -30.72 -22.61 4.01
N GLY A 161 -30.64 -21.31 4.28
CA GLY A 161 -29.82 -20.72 5.35
C GLY A 161 -28.35 -20.54 4.96
N ARG A 162 -27.70 -21.55 4.35
CA ARG A 162 -26.25 -21.54 4.08
C ARG A 162 -25.82 -20.57 2.98
N LEU A 163 -24.71 -19.86 3.17
CA LEU A 163 -24.01 -19.05 2.18
C LEU A 163 -23.49 -19.92 1.03
N ILE A 164 -23.88 -19.60 -0.21
CA ILE A 164 -23.50 -20.37 -1.41
C ILE A 164 -22.71 -19.56 -2.46
N ALA A 165 -22.71 -18.24 -2.36
CA ALA A 165 -21.90 -17.37 -3.20
C ALA A 165 -21.54 -16.07 -2.46
N LEU A 166 -20.41 -15.48 -2.81
CA LEU A 166 -19.80 -14.30 -2.19
C LEU A 166 -19.16 -13.41 -3.25
N ALA A 167 -19.19 -12.10 -3.05
CA ALA A 167 -18.26 -11.14 -3.63
C ALA A 167 -18.11 -9.94 -2.67
N GLY A 168 -17.05 -9.13 -2.81
CA GLY A 168 -16.93 -7.90 -2.04
C GLY A 168 -15.76 -7.01 -2.45
N GLU A 169 -15.50 -6.02 -1.63
CA GLU A 169 -14.54 -4.93 -1.86
C GLU A 169 -13.15 -5.24 -1.25
N ARG A 170 -12.06 -4.75 -1.86
CA ARG A 170 -10.68 -5.03 -1.35
C ARG A 170 -9.73 -3.83 -1.39
N LEU A 171 -9.01 -3.58 -2.47
CA LEU A 171 -8.17 -2.38 -2.58
C LEU A 171 -9.04 -1.17 -2.94
N HIS A 172 -8.96 -0.11 -2.13
CA HIS A 172 -9.73 1.14 -2.32
C HIS A 172 -8.82 2.35 -2.56
N PRO A 173 -8.23 2.52 -3.76
CA PRO A 173 -7.60 3.77 -4.16
C PRO A 173 -8.61 4.94 -4.28
N PRO A 174 -8.17 6.21 -4.20
CA PRO A 174 -9.04 7.35 -4.47
C PRO A 174 -9.77 7.24 -5.81
N GLY A 175 -11.12 7.24 -5.77
CA GLY A 175 -12.00 7.14 -6.94
C GLY A 175 -12.22 5.73 -7.51
N TRP A 176 -11.63 4.69 -6.90
CA TRP A 176 -11.68 3.32 -7.41
C TRP A 176 -11.84 2.29 -6.28
N THR A 177 -12.72 1.30 -6.48
CA THR A 177 -12.81 0.16 -5.57
C THR A 177 -12.61 -1.16 -6.30
N GLU A 178 -11.82 -2.06 -5.70
CA GLU A 178 -11.52 -3.38 -6.25
C GLU A 178 -12.60 -4.39 -5.87
N ILE A 179 -13.17 -5.08 -6.86
CA ILE A 179 -14.03 -6.25 -6.65
C ILE A 179 -13.17 -7.50 -6.48
N SER A 180 -13.47 -8.27 -5.44
CA SER A 180 -12.67 -9.37 -4.89
C SER A 180 -13.57 -10.46 -4.29
N ALA A 181 -12.95 -11.55 -3.82
CA ALA A 181 -13.57 -12.69 -3.12
C ALA A 181 -14.72 -13.37 -3.89
N VAL A 182 -14.81 -13.14 -5.20
CA VAL A 182 -15.86 -13.65 -6.08
C VAL A 182 -15.79 -15.18 -6.11
N CYS A 183 -16.69 -15.84 -5.41
CA CYS A 183 -16.74 -17.30 -5.35
C CYS A 183 -18.17 -17.84 -5.32
N THR A 184 -18.29 -19.13 -5.63
CA THR A 184 -19.56 -19.86 -5.62
C THR A 184 -19.29 -21.31 -5.28
N ASP A 185 -20.04 -21.82 -4.31
CA ASP A 185 -20.06 -23.20 -3.84
C ASP A 185 -20.17 -24.17 -5.04
N PRO A 186 -19.37 -25.25 -5.10
CA PRO A 186 -19.31 -26.12 -6.28
C PRO A 186 -20.68 -26.64 -6.76
N GLY A 187 -21.61 -26.96 -5.86
CA GLY A 187 -22.95 -27.43 -6.22
C GLY A 187 -23.89 -26.34 -6.76
N HIS A 188 -23.49 -25.07 -6.68
CA HIS A 188 -24.29 -23.89 -7.03
C HIS A 188 -23.72 -23.09 -8.21
N ARG A 189 -22.61 -23.56 -8.81
CA ARG A 189 -22.02 -23.02 -10.04
C ARG A 189 -22.97 -23.18 -11.25
N GLY A 190 -22.69 -22.44 -12.32
CA GLY A 190 -23.54 -22.41 -13.53
C GLY A 190 -24.83 -21.58 -13.42
N ARG A 191 -25.22 -21.14 -12.22
CA ARG A 191 -26.48 -20.42 -11.95
C ARG A 191 -26.37 -18.88 -12.00
N GLY A 192 -25.32 -18.34 -12.63
CA GLY A 192 -25.10 -16.89 -12.77
C GLY A 192 -24.76 -16.10 -11.49
N LEU A 193 -24.64 -16.76 -10.32
CA LEU A 193 -24.48 -16.11 -9.01
C LEU A 193 -23.27 -15.17 -8.93
N ALA A 194 -22.13 -15.54 -9.52
CA ALA A 194 -20.95 -14.69 -9.60
C ALA A 194 -21.20 -13.39 -10.40
N THR A 195 -21.89 -13.47 -11.55
CA THR A 195 -22.29 -12.29 -12.32
C THR A 195 -23.20 -11.38 -11.50
N ARG A 196 -24.23 -11.96 -10.87
CA ARG A 196 -25.20 -11.26 -10.03
C ARG A 196 -24.52 -10.46 -8.92
N LEU A 197 -23.67 -11.13 -8.13
CA LEU A 197 -22.94 -10.49 -7.03
C LEU A 197 -21.91 -9.45 -7.50
N VAL A 198 -21.20 -9.68 -8.61
CA VAL A 198 -20.27 -8.67 -9.17
C VAL A 198 -21.01 -7.42 -9.64
N ARG A 199 -22.22 -7.55 -10.20
CA ARG A 199 -23.06 -6.38 -10.56
C ARG A 199 -23.61 -5.65 -9.32
N ALA A 200 -23.96 -6.38 -8.27
CA ALA A 200 -24.46 -5.81 -7.03
C ALA A 200 -23.38 -5.05 -6.25
N VAL A 201 -22.16 -5.61 -6.13
CA VAL A 201 -21.00 -4.87 -5.57
C VAL A 201 -20.67 -3.66 -6.44
N ALA A 202 -20.71 -3.79 -7.78
CA ALA A 202 -20.51 -2.66 -8.68
C ALA A 202 -21.60 -1.58 -8.58
N ALA A 203 -22.82 -1.91 -8.12
CA ALA A 203 -23.87 -0.92 -7.86
C ALA A 203 -23.49 -0.06 -6.66
N GLY A 204 -23.13 -0.68 -5.54
CA GLY A 204 -22.64 0.05 -4.35
C GLY A 204 -21.41 0.91 -4.66
N ILE A 205 -20.45 0.42 -5.45
CA ILE A 205 -19.27 1.19 -5.87
C ILE A 205 -19.67 2.43 -6.69
N LYS A 206 -20.55 2.28 -7.70
CA LYS A 206 -20.97 3.39 -8.57
C LYS A 206 -21.91 4.39 -7.86
N GLU A 207 -22.69 3.95 -6.88
CA GLU A 207 -23.58 4.80 -6.08
C GLU A 207 -22.81 5.85 -5.28
N ARG A 208 -21.63 5.49 -4.73
CA ARG A 208 -20.68 6.44 -4.09
C ARG A 208 -19.76 7.18 -5.09
N GLY A 209 -20.05 7.11 -6.39
CA GLY A 209 -19.33 7.85 -7.44
C GLY A 209 -17.99 7.26 -7.86
N GLU A 210 -17.67 6.02 -7.45
CA GLU A 210 -16.38 5.37 -7.75
C GLU A 210 -16.45 4.42 -8.96
N GLN A 211 -15.28 4.03 -9.46
CA GLN A 211 -15.15 3.09 -10.57
C GLN A 211 -14.70 1.69 -10.10
N PRO A 212 -15.42 0.62 -10.51
CA PRO A 212 -15.03 -0.75 -10.18
C PRO A 212 -13.85 -1.23 -11.03
N PHE A 213 -12.86 -1.83 -10.40
CA PHE A 213 -11.78 -2.58 -11.05
C PHE A 213 -11.60 -3.94 -10.38
N LEU A 214 -10.76 -4.81 -10.95
CA LEU A 214 -10.34 -6.06 -10.30
C LEU A 214 -8.99 -6.53 -10.81
N HIS A 215 -8.37 -7.46 -10.08
CA HIS A 215 -7.27 -8.28 -10.60
C HIS A 215 -7.67 -9.75 -10.65
N ALA A 216 -7.26 -10.45 -11.70
CA ALA A 216 -7.32 -11.91 -11.81
C ALA A 216 -5.92 -12.49 -12.09
N ARG A 217 -5.71 -13.77 -11.77
CA ARG A 217 -4.53 -14.50 -12.25
C ARG A 217 -4.58 -14.61 -13.77
N ALA A 218 -3.44 -14.46 -14.44
CA ALA A 218 -3.38 -14.50 -15.91
C ALA A 218 -3.71 -15.87 -16.53
N ASP A 219 -3.67 -16.94 -15.72
CA ASP A 219 -4.05 -18.31 -16.10
C ASP A 219 -5.53 -18.65 -15.86
N ASN A 220 -6.27 -17.82 -15.11
CA ASN A 220 -7.70 -18.04 -14.85
C ASN A 220 -8.56 -17.51 -16.02
N ALA A 221 -8.47 -18.19 -17.16
CA ALA A 221 -9.16 -17.81 -18.39
C ALA A 221 -10.69 -17.80 -18.26
N ASP A 222 -11.28 -18.63 -17.38
CA ASP A 222 -12.72 -18.63 -17.13
C ASP A 222 -13.20 -17.38 -16.39
N ALA A 223 -12.48 -16.96 -15.34
CA ALA A 223 -12.80 -15.71 -14.65
C ALA A 223 -12.58 -14.49 -15.55
N ILE A 224 -11.51 -14.49 -16.37
CA ILE A 224 -11.25 -13.41 -17.33
C ILE A 224 -12.40 -13.31 -18.35
N ARG A 225 -12.78 -14.41 -19.00
CA ARG A 225 -13.93 -14.46 -19.92
C ARG A 225 -15.23 -14.00 -19.24
N LEU A 226 -15.47 -14.42 -18.00
CA LEU A 226 -16.63 -14.00 -17.21
C LEU A 226 -16.66 -12.47 -17.05
N TYR A 227 -15.57 -11.87 -16.56
CA TYR A 227 -15.48 -10.43 -16.33
C TYR A 227 -15.61 -9.63 -17.64
N GLU A 228 -14.94 -10.06 -18.72
CA GLU A 228 -15.05 -9.44 -20.04
C GLU A 228 -16.50 -9.52 -20.58
N SER A 229 -17.17 -10.66 -20.43
CA SER A 229 -18.56 -10.86 -20.88
C SER A 229 -19.60 -9.98 -20.18
N ILE A 230 -19.27 -9.44 -19.00
CA ILE A 230 -20.15 -8.57 -18.21
C ILE A 230 -19.75 -7.09 -18.25
N GLY A 231 -18.75 -6.73 -19.07
CA GLY A 231 -18.37 -5.33 -19.33
C GLY A 231 -17.11 -4.83 -18.63
N PHE A 232 -16.24 -5.71 -18.12
CA PHE A 232 -14.86 -5.31 -17.80
C PHE A 232 -13.99 -5.28 -19.06
N THR A 233 -13.00 -4.39 -19.10
CA THR A 233 -11.95 -4.34 -20.14
C THR A 233 -10.57 -4.52 -19.51
N LEU A 234 -9.68 -5.27 -20.17
CA LEU A 234 -8.28 -5.40 -19.78
C LEU A 234 -7.56 -4.04 -19.78
N ARG A 235 -7.09 -3.60 -18.62
CA ARG A 235 -6.30 -2.37 -18.44
C ARG A 235 -4.80 -2.61 -18.56
N ARG A 236 -4.28 -3.66 -17.90
CA ARG A 236 -2.84 -3.92 -17.79
C ARG A 236 -2.56 -5.39 -17.46
N ARG A 237 -1.50 -5.96 -18.05
CA ARG A 237 -0.85 -7.20 -17.57
C ARG A 237 0.19 -6.84 -16.51
N THR A 238 0.28 -7.58 -15.42
CA THR A 238 1.14 -7.25 -14.28
C THR A 238 1.69 -8.51 -13.62
N VAL A 239 2.69 -8.33 -12.76
CA VAL A 239 3.26 -9.38 -11.91
C VAL A 239 2.96 -9.12 -10.45
N PHE A 240 2.84 -10.18 -9.67
CA PHE A 240 2.81 -10.16 -8.22
C PHE A 240 4.01 -10.94 -7.70
N ALA A 241 4.93 -10.27 -7.01
CA ALA A 241 6.11 -10.88 -6.42
C ALA A 241 5.91 -11.13 -4.92
N LEU A 242 6.28 -12.32 -4.45
CA LEU A 242 6.57 -12.55 -3.05
C LEU A 242 8.07 -12.40 -2.87
N VAL A 243 8.49 -11.39 -2.11
CA VAL A 243 9.90 -11.11 -1.81
C VAL A 243 10.20 -11.39 -0.34
N ARG A 244 11.44 -11.80 -0.04
CA ARG A 244 11.97 -12.00 1.31
C ARG A 244 13.10 -11.01 1.56
N HIS A 245 13.06 -10.34 2.72
CA HIS A 245 14.19 -9.57 3.22
C HIS A 245 15.20 -10.55 3.84
N THR A 246 16.41 -10.63 3.32
CA THR A 246 17.41 -11.62 3.77
C THR A 246 18.04 -11.27 5.11
N GLY A 247 17.89 -10.02 5.58
CA GLY A 247 18.59 -9.49 6.75
C GLY A 247 20.06 -9.17 6.49
N THR A 248 20.58 -9.40 5.27
CA THR A 248 21.93 -9.03 4.88
C THR A 248 21.98 -7.54 4.54
N THR A 249 22.26 -6.70 5.54
CA THR A 249 22.77 -5.35 5.26
C THR A 249 24.14 -5.49 4.59
N VAL A 250 24.23 -5.18 3.30
CA VAL A 250 25.53 -5.01 2.64
C VAL A 250 26.31 -3.95 3.42
N PRO A 251 27.56 -4.22 3.88
CA PRO A 251 28.37 -3.21 4.52
C PRO A 251 28.52 -2.01 3.58
N ARG A 252 28.17 -0.82 4.04
CA ARG A 252 28.54 0.42 3.34
C ARG A 252 30.03 0.61 3.52
N GLU A 253 30.84 -0.07 2.71
CA GLU A 253 32.26 0.23 2.63
C GLU A 253 32.42 1.73 2.33
N PRO A 254 33.08 2.49 3.20
CA PRO A 254 33.55 3.80 2.79
C PRO A 254 34.61 3.55 1.72
N VAL A 255 34.35 3.97 0.48
CA VAL A 255 35.35 3.94 -0.60
C VAL A 255 36.44 4.94 -0.25
N ALA A 256 37.37 4.48 0.60
CA ALA A 256 38.55 5.20 1.02
C ALA A 256 39.55 5.14 -0.14
N THR A 257 39.37 6.03 -1.12
CA THR A 257 40.34 6.26 -2.19
C THR A 257 41.59 6.92 -1.62
N THR A 258 42.39 6.15 -0.88
CA THR A 258 43.71 6.53 -0.38
C THR A 258 44.70 6.62 -1.53
N VAL A 259 44.61 7.71 -2.29
CA VAL A 259 45.67 8.15 -3.18
C VAL A 259 46.91 8.41 -2.32
N PRO A 260 48.04 7.71 -2.53
CA PRO A 260 49.27 8.03 -1.82
C PRO A 260 49.77 9.41 -2.26
N ARG A 261 49.70 10.39 -1.37
CA ARG A 261 50.33 11.70 -1.59
C ARG A 261 51.73 11.66 -0.99
N GLU A 262 52.74 11.55 -1.84
CA GLU A 262 54.12 11.81 -1.45
C GLU A 262 54.26 13.28 -0.98
N PRO A 263 54.95 13.54 0.14
CA PRO A 263 55.15 14.89 0.65
C PRO A 263 56.28 15.60 -0.12
N VAL A 264 55.94 16.34 -1.18
CA VAL A 264 56.88 17.29 -1.79
C VAL A 264 57.15 18.43 -0.81
N ALA A 265 58.33 18.41 -0.19
CA ALA A 265 58.76 19.43 0.77
C ALA A 265 59.27 20.69 0.07
N THR A 266 58.37 21.65 -0.18
CA THR A 266 58.75 22.99 -0.69
C THR A 266 59.06 23.93 0.48
N THR A 267 60.34 24.15 0.76
CA THR A 267 60.81 25.07 1.80
C THR A 267 60.52 26.53 1.41
N VAL A 268 59.70 27.23 2.19
CA VAL A 268 59.44 28.68 2.01
C VAL A 268 60.18 29.47 3.10
N PRO A 269 61.07 30.42 2.75
CA PRO A 269 61.70 31.30 3.74
C PRO A 269 60.68 32.18 4.47
N ARG A 270 60.89 32.41 5.76
CA ARG A 270 60.08 33.34 6.57
C ARG A 270 60.80 34.68 6.71
N GLU A 271 60.10 35.77 6.44
CA GLU A 271 60.42 37.08 7.02
C GLU A 271 59.41 37.42 8.13
N PRO A 272 59.85 38.03 9.25
CA PRO A 272 58.97 38.38 10.35
C PRO A 272 58.48 39.83 10.27
N VAL A 273 57.16 40.05 10.34
CA VAL A 273 56.57 41.34 10.72
C VAL A 273 55.63 41.12 11.89
N ALA A 274 55.97 41.69 13.04
CA ALA A 274 55.10 41.72 14.22
C ALA A 274 54.25 43.00 14.22
N THR A 275 53.11 43.00 14.93
CA THR A 275 52.66 44.12 15.81
C THR A 275 51.34 43.79 16.53
N THR A 276 51.40 43.83 17.87
CA THR A 276 50.33 44.15 18.85
C THR A 276 49.00 43.37 18.88
N VAL A 277 48.77 42.75 20.04
CA VAL A 277 47.46 42.28 20.52
C VAL A 277 46.66 43.43 21.15
N ARG A 278 45.32 43.40 21.01
CA ARG A 278 44.38 43.96 22.00
C ARG A 278 43.23 42.98 22.23
N GLN A 279 43.09 42.51 23.47
CA GLN A 279 41.82 42.05 24.06
C GLN A 279 41.20 43.25 24.82
N GLU A 280 39.89 43.35 25.05
CA GLU A 280 39.12 42.79 26.19
C GLU A 280 37.80 43.63 26.30
N PRO A 281 36.83 43.39 27.22
CA PRO A 281 36.21 42.13 27.69
C PRO A 281 34.66 42.29 27.89
N VAL A 282 34.01 41.43 28.73
CA VAL A 282 32.77 41.72 29.54
C VAL A 282 31.42 41.87 28.78
N ALA A 283 30.23 41.47 29.25
CA ALA A 283 29.72 40.61 30.35
C ALA A 283 28.32 40.06 29.93
N THR A 284 27.84 38.86 30.27
CA THR A 284 27.40 38.26 31.56
C THR A 284 26.00 38.67 32.07
N THR A 285 25.19 37.65 32.41
CA THR A 285 23.94 37.66 33.24
C THR A 285 22.59 37.96 32.56
N GLY A 286 21.54 37.19 32.92
CA GLY A 286 20.15 37.40 32.49
C GLY A 286 19.25 36.18 32.72
N ARG A 287 18.84 35.93 33.97
CA ARG A 287 18.04 34.75 34.38
C ARG A 287 16.68 35.20 34.94
N GLN A 288 15.57 34.58 34.53
CA GLN A 288 14.40 34.14 35.35
C GLN A 288 13.07 34.09 34.58
N LYS A 289 12.11 33.36 35.17
CA LYS A 289 10.74 33.11 34.73
C LYS A 289 9.83 33.16 35.99
N PRO A 290 8.60 33.67 35.87
CA PRO A 290 7.42 32.94 36.37
C PRO A 290 6.33 32.84 35.27
N THR A 291 5.33 31.94 35.23
CA THR A 291 4.24 31.59 36.18
C THR A 291 3.29 32.78 36.49
N ALA A 292 1.95 32.66 36.49
CA ALA A 292 1.06 31.48 36.37
C ALA A 292 -0.36 31.81 35.83
N ALA A 293 -1.12 30.76 35.50
CA ALA A 293 -2.59 30.55 35.64
C ALA A 293 -3.64 31.51 35.01
N ALA A 294 -4.58 30.91 34.25
CA ALA A 294 -6.03 31.17 34.33
C ALA A 294 -6.86 30.02 33.68
N ALA A 295 -7.94 29.63 34.35
CA ALA A 295 -9.14 28.85 33.94
C ALA A 295 -10.34 29.45 34.76
N PRO A 296 -11.65 29.10 34.66
CA PRO A 296 -12.31 27.80 34.36
C PRO A 296 -12.70 27.65 32.85
N GLU A 297 -13.78 27.04 32.30
CA GLU A 297 -15.05 26.35 32.70
C GLU A 297 -15.09 24.87 32.17
N GLU A 298 -15.99 23.91 32.47
CA GLU A 298 -17.44 23.84 32.83
C GLU A 298 -18.43 24.08 31.65
N THR A 299 -19.49 23.28 31.37
CA THR A 299 -20.03 22.03 31.97
C THR A 299 -20.86 21.21 30.92
N GLU A 300 -21.40 20.06 31.36
CA GLU A 300 -22.66 19.42 30.92
C GLU A 300 -22.79 18.75 29.52
N GLN A 301 -22.66 17.43 29.55
CA GLN A 301 -23.55 16.49 28.85
C GLN A 301 -24.87 16.37 29.65
N PRO A 302 -26.02 16.05 29.02
CA PRO A 302 -26.56 14.69 29.22
C PRO A 302 -27.30 14.08 28.02
N CYS A 303 -27.67 12.80 28.17
CA CYS A 303 -28.28 11.95 27.15
C CYS A 303 -29.72 12.33 26.76
N ARG A 304 -30.09 12.02 25.50
CA ARG A 304 -31.21 11.13 25.18
C ARG A 304 -30.83 10.21 24.02
#